data_AF-A0A1F6PTS5-F1
#
_entry.id   AF-A0A1F6PTS5-F1
#
_cell.length_a   1.000
_cell.length_b   1.000
_cell.length_c   1.000
_cell.angle_alpha   90.00
_cell.angle_beta   90.00
_cell.angle_gamma   90.00
#
_symmetry.space_group_name_H-M   'P 1'
#
loop_
_entity.id
_entity.type
_entity.pdbx_description
1 polymer ?
#
loop_
_entity_poly.entity_id
_entity_poly.type
_entity_poly.pdbx_seq_one_letter_code
_entity_poly.pdbx_strand_id
1 'polypeptide(L)'
;MKLKEAVDLIWENRKYDTNSEYEALSHLNEEVAESLKALSKGDKETAQAELEDAFSCIFIALKVLNIDPEEIVYRQINRMKNQQTRTMHIFSNKVEIRVGDEVRGGWAIWSADDLKEAQKMAREFKCKIVQEEENQFINTEILANVVSNQA
;
A
#
# COMPACT_ATOMS: atom_id res chain seq x y z
N MET A 1 -21.56 -19.37 -1.54
CA MET A 1 -21.45 -18.85 -2.91
C MET A 1 -19.99 -18.62 -3.23
N LYS A 2 -19.51 -19.08 -4.38
CA LYS A 2 -18.15 -18.76 -4.87
C LYS A 2 -18.14 -17.38 -5.53
N LEU A 3 -16.97 -16.76 -5.66
CA LEU A 3 -16.89 -15.39 -6.18
C LEU A 3 -17.31 -15.29 -7.66
N LYS A 4 -16.90 -16.26 -8.49
CA LYS A 4 -17.35 -16.35 -9.90
C LYS A 4 -18.87 -16.50 -10.01
N GLU A 5 -19.44 -17.39 -9.21
CA GLU A 5 -20.89 -17.60 -9.13
C GLU A 5 -21.62 -16.32 -8.69
N ALA A 6 -21.06 -15.55 -7.76
CA ALA A 6 -21.63 -14.29 -7.34
C ALA A 6 -21.64 -13.24 -8.46
N VAL A 7 -20.58 -13.17 -9.27
CA VAL A 7 -20.53 -12.28 -10.44
C VAL A 7 -21.61 -12.66 -11.45
N ASP A 8 -21.79 -13.95 -11.72
CA ASP A 8 -22.83 -14.43 -12.64
C ASP A 8 -24.24 -14.11 -12.13
N LEU A 9 -24.52 -14.35 -10.84
CA LEU A 9 -25.81 -14.02 -10.23
C LEU A 9 -26.11 -12.51 -10.25
N ILE A 10 -25.13 -11.66 -9.93
CA ILE A 10 -25.30 -10.20 -10.03
C ILE A 10 -25.55 -9.80 -11.48
N TRP A 11 -24.81 -10.39 -12.44
CA TRP A 11 -25.01 -10.12 -13.86
C TRP A 11 -26.42 -10.47 -14.32
N GLU A 12 -26.96 -11.60 -13.90
CA GLU A 12 -28.31 -12.05 -14.26
C GLU A 12 -29.42 -11.19 -13.63
N ASN A 13 -29.15 -10.56 -12.48
CA ASN A 13 -30.13 -9.77 -11.72
C ASN A 13 -29.90 -8.25 -11.80
N ARG A 14 -29.00 -7.80 -12.67
CA ARG A 14 -28.67 -6.37 -12.83
C ARG A 14 -29.91 -5.55 -13.18
N LYS A 15 -30.02 -4.34 -12.61
CA LYS A 15 -31.16 -3.42 -12.81
C LYS A 15 -31.10 -2.70 -14.16
N TYR A 16 -29.95 -2.65 -14.80
CA TYR A 16 -29.71 -1.95 -16.05
C TYR A 16 -28.92 -2.82 -17.02
N ASP A 17 -29.22 -2.66 -18.31
CA ASP A 17 -28.38 -3.22 -19.36
C ASP A 17 -27.19 -2.30 -19.59
N THR A 18 -25.99 -2.86 -19.57
CA THR A 18 -24.78 -2.14 -19.98
C THR A 18 -24.17 -2.83 -21.19
N ASN A 19 -23.89 -2.04 -22.22
CA ASN A 19 -23.42 -2.54 -23.51
C ASN A 19 -21.97 -2.14 -23.79
N SER A 20 -21.30 -1.45 -22.85
CA SER A 20 -19.91 -1.02 -23.03
C SER A 20 -19.14 -0.94 -21.72
N GLU A 21 -17.83 -1.12 -21.80
CA GLU A 21 -16.89 -0.95 -20.69
C GLU A 21 -16.99 0.44 -20.05
N TYR A 22 -17.16 1.47 -20.88
CA TYR A 22 -17.30 2.86 -20.43
C TYR A 22 -18.54 3.05 -19.55
N GLU A 23 -19.68 2.53 -19.98
CA GLU A 23 -20.95 2.66 -19.25
C GLU A 23 -20.90 1.93 -17.90
N ALA A 24 -20.37 0.69 -17.89
CA ALA A 24 -20.20 -0.07 -16.65
C ALA A 24 -19.30 0.66 -15.63
N LEU A 25 -18.19 1.27 -16.08
CA LEU A 25 -17.32 2.06 -15.23
C LEU A 25 -17.94 3.41 -14.81
N SER A 26 -18.74 4.02 -15.68
CA SER A 26 -19.44 5.26 -15.37
C SER A 26 -20.45 5.07 -14.25
N HIS A 27 -21.24 3.99 -14.29
CA HIS A 27 -22.17 3.65 -13.20
C HIS A 27 -21.43 3.37 -11.90
N LEU A 28 -20.37 2.57 -11.92
CA LEU A 28 -19.55 2.36 -10.72
C LEU A 28 -19.04 3.69 -10.13
N ASN A 29 -18.58 4.61 -10.97
CA ASN A 29 -18.10 5.91 -10.51
C ASN A 29 -19.22 6.77 -9.90
N GLU A 30 -20.44 6.69 -10.44
CA GLU A 30 -21.62 7.37 -9.91
C GLU A 30 -21.95 6.88 -8.49
N GLU A 31 -22.14 5.57 -8.31
CA GLU A 31 -22.50 4.99 -6.99
C GLU A 31 -21.45 5.32 -5.91
N VAL A 32 -20.15 5.28 -6.26
CA VAL A 32 -19.08 5.66 -5.33
C VAL A 32 -19.14 7.16 -4.98
N ALA A 33 -19.44 8.02 -5.96
CA ALA A 33 -19.58 9.45 -5.74
C ALA A 33 -20.79 9.77 -4.85
N GLU A 34 -21.90 9.06 -5.00
CA GLU A 34 -23.10 9.20 -4.17
C GLU A 34 -22.85 8.73 -2.74
N SER A 35 -22.18 7.59 -2.56
CA SER A 35 -21.73 7.11 -1.25
C SER A 35 -20.86 8.14 -0.53
N LEU A 36 -19.87 8.72 -1.21
CA LEU A 36 -19.00 9.75 -0.63
C LEU A 36 -19.76 11.04 -0.32
N LYS A 37 -20.69 11.45 -1.19
CA LYS A 37 -21.54 12.63 -0.99
C LYS A 37 -22.45 12.46 0.22
N ALA A 38 -23.07 11.29 0.41
CA ALA A 38 -23.88 10.99 1.59
C ALA A 38 -23.02 11.02 2.87
N LEU A 39 -21.86 10.37 2.84
CA LEU A 39 -20.93 10.35 3.98
C LEU A 39 -20.49 11.78 4.37
N SER A 40 -20.24 12.65 3.40
CA SER A 40 -19.86 14.05 3.64
C SER A 40 -20.93 14.87 4.37
N LYS A 41 -22.20 14.45 4.28
CA LYS A 41 -23.35 15.05 4.96
C LYS A 41 -23.65 14.43 6.32
N GLY A 42 -22.86 13.44 6.75
CA GLY A 42 -23.11 12.67 7.98
C GLY A 42 -24.21 11.61 7.84
N ASP A 43 -24.69 11.36 6.63
CA ASP A 43 -25.70 10.33 6.35
C ASP A 43 -25.03 8.98 6.10
N LYS A 44 -24.76 8.27 7.19
CA LYS A 44 -24.06 6.99 7.14
C LYS A 44 -24.91 5.87 6.51
N GLU A 45 -26.21 5.88 6.72
CA GLU A 45 -27.11 4.83 6.22
C GLU A 45 -27.16 4.86 4.69
N THR A 46 -27.42 6.05 4.12
CA THR A 46 -27.38 6.23 2.66
C THR A 46 -25.98 5.92 2.13
N ALA A 47 -24.91 6.39 2.78
CA ALA A 47 -23.55 6.11 2.34
C ALA A 47 -23.24 4.60 2.25
N GLN A 48 -23.79 3.79 3.18
CA GLN A 48 -23.66 2.34 3.16
C GLN A 48 -24.48 1.71 2.02
N ALA A 49 -25.72 2.15 1.83
CA ALA A 49 -26.57 1.67 0.73
C ALA A 49 -25.92 1.92 -0.64
N GLU A 50 -25.45 3.14 -0.91
CA GLU A 50 -24.78 3.47 -2.19
C GLU A 50 -23.47 2.69 -2.37
N LEU A 51 -22.79 2.35 -1.28
CA LEU A 51 -21.58 1.52 -1.35
C LEU A 51 -21.91 0.06 -1.72
N GLU A 52 -23.06 -0.46 -1.30
CA GLU A 52 -23.57 -1.77 -1.70
C GLU A 52 -23.99 -1.79 -3.18
N ASP A 53 -24.61 -0.71 -3.67
CA ASP A 53 -24.92 -0.54 -5.09
C ASP A 53 -23.62 -0.42 -5.93
N ALA A 54 -22.61 0.32 -5.44
CA ALA A 54 -21.28 0.36 -6.03
C ALA A 54 -20.62 -1.03 -6.09
N PHE A 55 -20.79 -1.84 -5.04
CA PHE A 55 -20.25 -3.21 -5.02
C PHE A 55 -20.84 -4.09 -6.12
N SER A 56 -22.15 -3.97 -6.36
CA SER A 56 -22.81 -4.65 -7.48
C SER A 56 -22.25 -4.17 -8.83
N CYS A 57 -22.02 -2.86 -8.98
CA CYS A 57 -21.40 -2.28 -10.17
C CYS A 57 -19.96 -2.78 -10.40
N ILE A 58 -19.19 -3.07 -9.34
CA ILE A 58 -17.87 -3.71 -9.49
C ILE A 58 -18.02 -5.05 -10.20
N PHE A 59 -18.96 -5.90 -9.80
CA PHE A 59 -19.12 -7.24 -10.39
C PHE A 59 -19.56 -7.15 -11.86
N ILE A 60 -20.46 -6.22 -12.17
CA ILE A 60 -20.86 -5.92 -13.54
C ILE A 60 -19.64 -5.47 -14.36
N ALA A 61 -18.84 -4.53 -13.86
CA ALA A 61 -17.64 -4.06 -14.55
C ALA A 61 -16.61 -5.18 -14.77
N LEU A 62 -16.39 -6.07 -13.78
CA LEU A 62 -15.52 -7.23 -13.95
C LEU A 62 -15.99 -8.14 -15.08
N LYS A 63 -17.31 -8.38 -15.19
CA LYS A 63 -17.88 -9.20 -16.26
C LYS A 63 -17.69 -8.56 -17.64
N VAL A 64 -18.00 -7.26 -17.77
CA VAL A 64 -17.89 -6.51 -19.04
C VAL A 64 -16.43 -6.41 -19.51
N LEU A 65 -15.50 -6.16 -18.59
CA LEU A 65 -14.06 -6.09 -18.87
C LEU A 65 -13.39 -7.47 -19.00
N ASN A 66 -14.16 -8.56 -18.90
CA ASN A 66 -13.68 -9.94 -18.94
C ASN A 66 -12.54 -10.22 -17.94
N ILE A 67 -12.70 -9.72 -16.72
CA ILE A 67 -11.74 -9.87 -15.63
C ILE A 67 -12.18 -11.03 -14.73
N ASP A 68 -11.29 -12.01 -14.53
CA ASP A 68 -11.53 -13.10 -13.59
C ASP A 68 -11.47 -12.58 -12.13
N PRO A 69 -12.57 -12.69 -11.37
CA PRO A 69 -12.67 -12.13 -10.04
C PRO A 69 -11.77 -12.85 -9.01
N GLU A 70 -11.51 -14.15 -9.18
CA GLU A 70 -10.62 -14.89 -8.29
C GLU A 70 -9.15 -14.56 -8.58
N GLU A 71 -8.81 -14.43 -9.86
CA GLU A 71 -7.46 -14.06 -10.28
C GLU A 71 -7.09 -12.66 -9.79
N ILE A 72 -7.99 -11.67 -9.86
CA ILE A 72 -7.68 -10.33 -9.32
C ILE A 72 -7.46 -10.36 -7.82
N VAL A 73 -8.24 -11.13 -7.06
CA VAL A 73 -8.06 -11.21 -5.60
C VAL A 73 -6.69 -11.78 -5.30
N TYR A 74 -6.29 -12.86 -5.98
CA TYR A 74 -4.95 -13.43 -5.85
C TYR A 74 -3.85 -12.42 -6.21
N ARG A 75 -3.96 -11.74 -7.35
CA ARG A 75 -2.98 -10.73 -7.81
C ARG A 75 -2.87 -9.56 -6.83
N GLN A 76 -3.99 -9.05 -6.31
CA GLN A 76 -4.00 -7.95 -5.34
C GLN A 76 -3.40 -8.38 -4.00
N ILE A 77 -3.74 -9.57 -3.49
CA ILE A 77 -3.13 -10.10 -2.25
C ILE A 77 -1.62 -10.23 -2.41
N ASN A 78 -1.16 -10.80 -3.53
CA ASN A 78 0.26 -10.92 -3.81
C ASN A 78 0.93 -9.56 -3.91
N ARG A 79 0.30 -8.58 -4.58
CA ARG A 79 0.80 -7.22 -4.64
C ARG A 79 0.93 -6.61 -3.25
N MET A 80 -0.09 -6.74 -2.40
CA MET A 80 -0.08 -6.21 -1.03
C MET A 80 1.00 -6.86 -0.16
N LYS A 81 1.20 -8.17 -0.28
CA LYS A 81 2.24 -8.91 0.45
C LYS A 81 3.66 -8.59 -0.04
N ASN A 82 3.83 -8.45 -1.34
CA ASN A 82 5.12 -8.25 -1.99
C ASN A 82 5.44 -6.77 -2.21
N GLN A 83 4.58 -5.86 -1.78
CA GLN A 83 4.85 -4.44 -1.82
C GLN A 83 5.97 -4.15 -0.83
N GLN A 84 7.20 -4.13 -1.35
CA GLN A 84 8.37 -3.86 -0.55
C GLN A 84 8.19 -2.50 0.14
N THR A 85 8.27 -2.52 1.47
CA THR A 85 8.22 -1.32 2.26
C THR A 85 9.47 -0.51 2.00
N ARG A 86 9.27 0.74 1.56
CA ARG A 86 10.35 1.71 1.52
C ARG A 86 10.52 2.29 2.92
N THR A 87 11.69 2.13 3.49
CA THR A 87 12.04 2.68 4.80
C THR A 87 13.21 3.63 4.65
N MET A 88 13.21 4.72 5.42
CA MET A 88 14.36 5.59 5.55
C MET A 88 14.91 5.40 6.96
N HIS A 89 16.06 4.76 7.05
CA HIS A 89 16.79 4.52 8.29
C HIS A 89 17.69 5.71 8.55
N ILE A 90 17.48 6.38 9.67
CA ILE A 90 18.26 7.56 10.08
C ILE A 90 19.18 7.14 11.21
N PHE A 91 20.48 7.27 10.97
CA PHE A 91 21.55 7.07 11.94
C PHE A 91 22.12 8.41 12.39
N SER A 92 23.02 8.39 13.36
CA SER A 92 23.73 9.58 13.86
C SER A 92 24.52 10.31 12.75
N ASN A 93 25.08 9.57 11.79
CA ASN A 93 26.01 10.10 10.79
C ASN A 93 25.57 9.89 9.33
N LYS A 94 24.45 9.20 9.08
CA LYS A 94 23.98 8.91 7.72
C LYS A 94 22.50 8.59 7.68
N VAL A 95 21.96 8.56 6.47
CA VAL A 95 20.68 7.94 6.18
C VAL A 95 20.80 6.87 5.11
N GLU A 96 19.93 5.88 5.18
CA GLU A 96 19.79 4.83 4.18
C GLU A 96 18.32 4.71 3.75
N ILE A 97 18.09 4.71 2.45
CA ILE A 97 16.81 4.32 1.86
C ILE A 97 16.88 2.82 1.62
N ARG A 98 16.04 2.06 2.31
CA ARG A 98 15.90 0.61 2.12
C ARG A 98 14.59 0.27 1.43
N VAL A 99 14.62 -0.78 0.63
CA VAL A 99 13.44 -1.34 -0.03
C VAL A 99 13.42 -2.83 0.31
N GLY A 100 12.59 -3.19 1.28
CA GLY A 100 12.79 -4.45 2.00
C GLY A 100 14.11 -4.41 2.78
N ASP A 101 14.93 -5.45 2.63
CA ASP A 101 16.21 -5.58 3.34
C ASP A 101 17.40 -4.96 2.58
N GLU A 102 17.19 -4.47 1.35
CA GLU A 102 18.26 -3.94 0.50
C GLU A 102 18.40 -2.42 0.65
N VAL A 103 19.62 -1.95 0.89
CA VAL A 103 19.97 -0.53 0.80
C VAL A 103 20.01 -0.10 -0.67
N ARG A 104 19.11 0.80 -1.06
CA ARG A 104 18.99 1.31 -2.45
C ARG A 104 19.56 2.71 -2.62
N GLY A 105 19.95 3.37 -1.54
CA GLY A 105 20.60 4.67 -1.56
C GLY A 105 20.87 5.19 -0.15
N GLY A 106 21.69 6.22 -0.03
CA GLY A 106 21.99 6.82 1.26
C GLY A 106 22.98 7.98 1.11
N TRP A 107 23.03 8.82 2.13
CA TRP A 107 23.98 9.94 2.21
C TRP A 107 24.38 10.20 3.65
N ALA A 108 25.51 10.87 3.84
CA ALA A 108 26.00 11.26 5.16
C ALA A 108 25.21 12.46 5.71
N ILE A 109 24.98 12.46 7.02
CA ILE A 109 24.45 13.59 7.79
C ILE A 109 25.64 14.30 8.44
N TRP A 110 25.74 15.61 8.25
CA TRP A 110 26.78 16.45 8.84
C TRP A 110 26.20 17.51 9.79
N SER A 111 24.89 17.73 9.72
CA SER A 111 24.20 18.79 10.44
C SER A 111 22.74 18.45 10.75
N ALA A 112 22.13 19.25 11.62
CA ALA A 112 20.70 19.17 11.90
C ALA A 112 19.82 19.53 10.69
N ASP A 113 20.35 20.27 9.72
CA ASP A 113 19.59 20.63 8.51
C ASP A 113 19.53 19.44 7.54
N ASP A 114 20.61 18.64 7.43
CA ASP A 114 20.61 17.39 6.65
C ASP A 114 19.55 16.41 7.18
N LEU A 115 19.33 16.39 8.51
CA LEU A 115 18.29 15.58 9.14
C LEU A 115 16.87 16.04 8.75
N LYS A 116 16.62 17.36 8.74
CA LYS A 116 15.32 17.91 8.30
C LYS A 116 15.05 17.59 6.83
N GLU A 117 16.08 17.68 6.00
CA GLU A 117 15.99 17.37 4.58
C GLU A 117 15.69 15.88 4.36
N ALA A 118 16.35 14.99 5.11
CA ALA A 118 16.03 13.57 5.11
C ALA A 118 14.58 13.29 5.50
N GLN A 119 14.07 13.93 6.56
CA GLN A 119 12.66 13.79 6.95
C GLN A 119 11.68 14.28 5.87
N LYS A 120 12.02 15.35 5.16
CA LYS A 120 11.24 15.85 4.02
C LYS A 120 11.24 14.85 2.87
N MET A 121 12.41 14.36 2.47
CA MET A 121 12.56 13.36 1.42
C MET A 121 11.84 12.05 1.76
N ALA A 122 11.85 11.61 3.02
CA ALA A 122 11.10 10.44 3.45
C ALA A 122 9.60 10.57 3.15
N ARG A 123 9.01 11.76 3.35
CA ARG A 123 7.60 12.02 3.02
C ARG A 123 7.36 12.00 1.51
N GLU A 124 8.25 12.62 0.74
CA GLU A 124 8.15 12.66 -0.73
C GLU A 124 8.25 11.25 -1.34
N PHE A 125 9.17 10.42 -0.84
CA PHE A 125 9.34 9.04 -1.30
C PHE A 125 8.35 8.04 -0.67
N LYS A 126 7.47 8.52 0.23
CA LYS A 126 6.53 7.69 1.00
C LYS A 126 7.25 6.58 1.77
N CYS A 127 8.42 6.91 2.31
CA CYS A 127 9.18 6.04 3.19
C CYS A 127 8.64 6.11 4.61
N LYS A 128 8.60 4.96 5.31
CA LYS A 128 8.48 4.97 6.77
C LYS A 128 9.83 5.36 7.36
N ILE A 129 9.86 6.31 8.29
CA ILE A 129 11.10 6.69 8.97
C ILE A 129 11.36 5.69 10.10
N VAL A 130 12.57 5.15 10.16
CA VAL A 130 13.08 4.32 11.24
C VAL A 130 14.27 5.06 11.84
N GLN A 131 14.19 5.40 13.13
CA GLN A 131 15.35 5.90 13.86
C GLN A 131 16.13 4.69 14.35
N GLU A 132 17.38 4.58 13.91
CA GLU A 132 18.27 3.53 14.34
C GLU A 132 19.05 4.05 15.55
N GLU A 133 18.83 3.45 16.72
CA GLU A 133 19.73 3.62 17.84
C GLU A 133 21.06 2.95 17.47
N GLU A 134 22.20 3.55 17.81
CA GLU A 134 23.51 2.95 17.54
C GLU A 134 23.59 1.58 18.21
N ASN A 135 23.33 0.51 17.46
CA ASN A 135 23.81 -0.80 17.82
C ASN A 135 25.33 -0.74 17.68
N GLN A 136 25.99 -0.49 18.82
CA GLN A 136 27.41 -0.74 19.00
C GLN A 136 27.65 -2.22 18.67
N PHE A 137 27.93 -2.52 17.40
CA PHE A 137 28.50 -3.80 17.03
C PHE A 137 29.84 -3.90 17.75
N ILE A 138 29.82 -4.62 18.87
CA ILE A 138 30.99 -5.03 19.61
C ILE A 138 31.92 -5.71 18.61
N ASN A 139 33.04 -5.04 18.33
CA ASN A 139 34.22 -5.61 17.70
C ASN A 139 34.73 -6.76 18.58
N THR A 140 34.08 -7.92 18.48
CA THR A 140 34.42 -9.10 19.27
C THR A 140 35.73 -9.73 18.77
N GLU A 141 36.23 -9.31 17.60
CA GLU A 141 37.55 -9.71 17.10
C GLU A 141 38.71 -8.85 17.64
N ILE A 142 38.44 -7.65 18.18
CA ILE A 142 39.51 -6.79 18.73
C ILE A 142 39.80 -7.15 20.20
N LEU A 143 38.81 -7.59 20.96
CA LEU A 143 39.02 -8.05 22.35
C LEU A 143 39.74 -9.40 22.45
N ALA A 144 39.67 -10.26 21.43
CA ALA A 144 40.40 -11.53 21.41
C ALA A 144 41.92 -11.35 21.22
N ASN A 145 42.36 -10.31 20.50
CA ASN A 145 43.77 -10.07 20.19
C ASN A 145 44.53 -9.26 21.25
N VAL A 146 43.83 -8.66 22.23
CA VAL A 146 44.46 -7.92 23.33
C VAL A 146 44.80 -8.84 24.52
N VAL A 147 44.11 -9.96 24.68
CA VAL A 147 44.34 -10.91 25.78
C VAL A 147 45.51 -11.87 25.49
N SER A 148 45.89 -12.07 24.22
CA SER A 148 46.97 -13.00 23.84
C SER A 148 48.39 -12.40 23.86
N ASN A 149 48.54 -11.09 24.07
CA ASN A 149 49.85 -10.41 24.10
C ASN A 149 50.30 -9.97 25.50
N GLN A 150 49.75 -10.57 26.55
CA GLN A 150 50.22 -10.42 27.93
C GLN A 150 50.52 -11.79 28.57
N ALA A 151 51.25 -12.64 27.87
CA ALA A 151 51.90 -13.83 28.42
C ALA A 151 53.42 -13.73 28.25
#